data_AF-A0A0N1CJJ8-F1
#
_entry.id   AF-A0A0N1CJJ8-F1
#
_cell.length_a   1.000
_cell.length_b   1.000
_cell.length_c   1.000
_cell.angle_alpha   90.00
_cell.angle_beta   90.00
_cell.angle_gamma   90.00
#
_symmetry.space_group_name_H-M   'P 1'
#
loop_
_entity.id
_entity.type
_entity.pdbx_description
1 polymer ?
#
loop_
_entity_poly.entity_id
_entity_poly.type
_entity_poly.pdbx_seq_one_letter_code
_entity_poly.pdbx_strand_id
1 'polypeptide(L)'
;MKGYQKFCFLFLTAVLLASVSYVYVSNNLFQYSMATNSQLYKEYFVHKLFIFPDYTRLDYMEGKNVFDLMPFYFFLLSAIVVGALSFLSRGKVYFQYYAARLKTSRRLFSRMMQKGTYDLVVFSFSYHMAIICLIVFNTFNYQEDSQTFLLQMVLLLIIHTLFLLALYRFLFFVYLMLDDVGFVLMLVGVLAIIFMINLTFPSLSIIFIWHDLHWVISIIFSGIILLLTQFMTIFMPFHL
;
A
#
# COMPACT_ATOMS: atom_id res chain seq x y z
N MET A 1 15.78 17.09 -8.65
CA MET A 1 16.44 16.23 -7.63
C MET A 1 17.39 15.26 -8.31
N LYS A 2 18.64 15.19 -7.84
CA LYS A 2 19.60 14.14 -8.24
C LYS A 2 19.12 12.77 -7.71
N GLY A 3 19.59 11.67 -8.32
CA GLY A 3 19.14 10.31 -7.98
C GLY A 3 19.25 9.97 -6.49
N TYR A 4 20.39 10.29 -5.86
CA TYR A 4 20.61 10.04 -4.42
C TYR A 4 19.69 10.88 -3.52
N GLN A 5 19.46 12.16 -3.86
CA GLN A 5 18.57 13.03 -3.08
C GLN A 5 17.15 12.48 -3.09
N LYS A 6 16.72 11.93 -4.22
CA LYS A 6 15.42 11.28 -4.35
C LYS A 6 15.32 10.02 -3.53
N PHE A 7 16.32 9.16 -3.60
CA PHE A 7 16.38 7.98 -2.74
C PHE A 7 16.28 8.35 -1.26
N CYS A 8 17.10 9.31 -0.79
CA CYS A 8 17.08 9.76 0.61
C CYS A 8 15.71 10.33 1.02
N PHE A 9 15.07 11.12 0.14
CA PHE A 9 13.74 11.66 0.40
C PHE A 9 12.68 10.54 0.54
N LEU A 10 12.65 9.59 -0.40
CA LEU A 10 11.73 8.45 -0.36
C LEU A 10 11.95 7.58 0.87
N PHE A 11 13.22 7.31 1.19
CA PHE A 11 13.60 6.57 2.39
C PHE A 11 13.14 7.28 3.66
N LEU A 12 13.48 8.57 3.82
CA LEU A 12 13.15 9.33 5.01
C LEU A 12 11.64 9.46 5.22
N THR A 13 10.89 9.76 4.15
CA THR A 13 9.42 9.85 4.21
C THR A 13 8.78 8.52 4.58
N ALA A 14 9.27 7.40 4.03
CA ALA A 14 8.80 6.07 4.39
C ALA A 14 9.10 5.71 5.85
N VAL A 15 10.31 5.99 6.34
CA VAL A 15 10.72 5.76 7.73
C VAL A 15 9.88 6.60 8.70
N LEU A 16 9.69 7.89 8.40
CA LEU A 16 8.86 8.77 9.23
C LEU A 16 7.41 8.27 9.30
N LEU A 17 6.82 7.87 8.17
CA LEU A 17 5.47 7.33 8.15
C LEU A 17 5.36 6.03 8.96
N ALA A 18 6.36 5.14 8.85
CA ALA A 18 6.45 3.93 9.65
C ALA A 18 6.53 4.24 11.15
N SER A 19 7.38 5.20 11.54
CA SER A 19 7.51 5.62 12.95
C SER A 19 6.22 6.20 13.51
N VAL A 20 5.54 7.09 12.77
CA VAL A 20 4.25 7.66 13.19
C VAL A 20 3.19 6.57 13.33
N SER A 21 3.10 5.67 12.36
CA SER A 21 2.17 4.53 12.38
C SER A 21 2.42 3.62 13.58
N TYR A 22 3.69 3.32 13.85
CA TYR A 22 4.10 2.52 14.99
C TYR A 22 3.77 3.19 16.33
N VAL A 23 4.04 4.48 16.49
CA VAL A 23 3.72 5.22 17.73
C VAL A 23 2.20 5.26 17.95
N TYR A 24 1.42 5.51 16.91
CA TYR A 24 -0.05 5.49 16.97
C TYR A 24 -0.57 4.14 17.48
N VAL A 25 -0.12 3.05 16.85
CA VAL A 25 -0.54 1.69 17.23
C VAL A 25 -0.05 1.32 18.63
N SER A 26 1.18 1.68 18.98
CA SER A 26 1.74 1.46 20.32
C SER A 26 0.85 2.09 21.39
N ASN A 27 0.49 3.36 21.24
CA ASN A 27 -0.34 4.06 22.21
C ASN A 27 -1.70 3.40 22.39
N ASN A 28 -2.35 2.98 21.29
CA ASN A 28 -3.65 2.30 21.36
C ASN A 28 -3.53 0.94 22.07
N LEU A 29 -2.49 0.16 21.79
CA LEU A 29 -2.27 -1.13 22.45
C LEU A 29 -1.91 -0.99 23.93
N PHE A 30 -1.10 0.02 24.30
CA PHE A 30 -0.77 0.30 25.70
C PHE A 30 -2.02 0.69 26.49
N GLN A 31 -2.89 1.54 25.94
CA GLN A 31 -4.16 1.89 26.58
C GLN A 31 -5.03 0.66 26.81
N TYR A 32 -5.12 -0.23 25.82
CA TYR A 32 -5.85 -1.49 25.96
C TYR A 32 -5.25 -2.37 27.07
N SER A 33 -3.93 -2.61 27.05
CA SER A 33 -3.24 -3.44 28.04
C SER A 33 -3.41 -2.92 29.46
N MET A 34 -3.38 -1.61 29.66
CA MET A 34 -3.63 -1.00 30.97
C MET A 34 -5.09 -1.17 31.43
N ALA A 35 -6.05 -1.14 30.51
CA ALA A 35 -7.47 -1.29 30.82
C ALA A 35 -7.86 -2.75 31.14
N THR A 36 -7.27 -3.72 30.44
CA THR A 36 -7.64 -5.15 30.55
C THR A 36 -6.63 -5.98 31.35
N ASN A 37 -5.51 -5.38 31.76
CA ASN A 37 -4.36 -6.06 32.37
C ASN A 37 -3.83 -7.24 31.52
N SER A 38 -3.97 -7.14 30.20
CA SER A 38 -3.52 -8.17 29.26
C SER A 38 -2.06 -7.97 28.88
N GLN A 39 -1.34 -9.07 28.68
CA GLN A 39 0.00 -9.03 28.08
C GLN A 39 -0.07 -8.62 26.60
N LEU A 40 0.85 -7.76 26.18
CA LEU A 40 0.99 -7.35 24.78
C LEU A 40 2.01 -8.24 24.06
N TYR A 41 1.63 -8.70 22.87
CA TYR A 41 2.47 -9.46 21.97
C TYR A 41 2.75 -8.69 20.68
N LYS A 42 3.88 -9.00 20.03
CA LYS A 42 4.33 -8.30 18.80
C LYS A 42 3.35 -8.44 17.64
N GLU A 43 2.58 -9.52 17.60
CA GLU A 43 1.54 -9.83 16.62
C GLU A 43 0.42 -8.78 16.65
N TYR A 44 0.08 -8.26 17.83
CA TYR A 44 -0.99 -7.27 17.98
C TYR A 44 -0.67 -5.96 17.27
N PHE A 45 0.63 -5.61 17.18
CA PHE A 45 1.09 -4.47 16.40
C PHE A 45 0.83 -4.66 14.92
N VAL A 46 1.09 -5.86 14.41
CA VAL A 46 0.86 -6.23 13.01
C VAL A 46 -0.61 -6.11 12.69
N HIS A 47 -1.46 -6.67 13.55
CA HIS A 47 -2.91 -6.67 13.35
C HIS A 47 -3.49 -5.25 13.32
N LYS A 48 -2.92 -4.31 14.10
CA LYS A 48 -3.38 -2.91 14.14
C LYS A 48 -2.74 -2.05 13.04
N LEU A 49 -1.51 -2.33 12.64
CA LEU A 49 -0.85 -1.66 11.52
C LEU A 49 -1.44 -2.09 10.18
N PHE A 50 -1.82 -3.36 10.09
CA PHE A 50 -2.32 -4.03 8.91
C PHE A 50 -3.55 -4.81 9.36
N ILE A 51 -4.71 -4.26 9.01
CA ILE A 51 -6.04 -4.67 9.48
C ILE A 51 -6.19 -6.21 9.50
N PHE A 52 -6.89 -6.79 10.47
CA PHE A 52 -6.97 -8.25 10.68
C PHE A 52 -8.28 -8.87 10.13
N PRO A 53 -8.27 -10.07 9.52
CA PRO A 53 -9.50 -10.79 9.19
C PRO A 53 -10.15 -11.29 10.49
N ASP A 54 -11.37 -10.85 10.79
CA ASP A 54 -12.02 -10.90 12.11
C ASP A 54 -11.63 -9.76 13.08
N TYR A 55 -11.30 -8.57 12.55
CA TYR A 55 -11.19 -7.32 13.32
C TYR A 55 -12.31 -7.12 14.37
N THR A 56 -13.54 -7.56 14.06
CA THR A 56 -14.69 -7.46 14.96
C THR A 56 -14.73 -8.48 16.10
N ARG A 57 -13.80 -9.46 16.14
CA ARG A 57 -13.75 -10.54 17.14
C ARG A 57 -12.54 -10.49 18.07
N LEU A 58 -11.60 -9.56 17.83
CA LEU A 58 -10.41 -9.42 18.66
C LEU A 58 -10.64 -8.33 19.71
N ASP A 59 -10.60 -8.68 20.99
CA ASP A 59 -10.88 -7.76 22.11
C ASP A 59 -9.97 -6.51 22.14
N TYR A 60 -8.70 -6.63 21.70
CA TYR A 60 -7.77 -5.50 21.57
C TYR A 60 -7.94 -4.66 20.30
N MET A 61 -8.83 -5.13 19.40
CA MET A 61 -9.37 -4.38 18.27
C MET A 61 -10.78 -3.88 18.56
N GLU A 62 -11.38 -4.25 19.70
CA GLU A 62 -12.79 -3.96 19.92
C GLU A 62 -13.05 -2.46 19.97
N GLY A 63 -14.01 -2.10 19.13
CA GLY A 63 -14.39 -0.74 18.87
C GLY A 63 -14.60 -0.64 17.38
N LYS A 64 -15.82 -0.31 16.97
CA LYS A 64 -16.21 -0.01 15.59
C LYS A 64 -15.55 1.30 15.11
N ASN A 65 -14.31 1.54 15.51
CA ASN A 65 -13.59 2.76 15.30
C ASN A 65 -12.72 2.61 14.05
N VAL A 66 -13.29 3.09 12.95
CA VAL A 66 -12.63 3.26 11.65
C VAL A 66 -11.23 3.88 11.76
N PHE A 67 -10.98 4.70 12.79
CA PHE A 67 -9.67 5.32 13.01
C PHE A 67 -8.56 4.33 13.35
N ASP A 68 -8.85 3.10 13.82
CA ASP A 68 -7.82 2.07 13.98
C ASP A 68 -7.19 1.64 12.65
N LEU A 69 -7.89 1.87 11.54
CA LEU A 69 -7.39 1.54 10.19
C LEU A 69 -6.54 2.67 9.59
N MET A 70 -6.39 3.81 10.28
CA MET A 70 -5.64 4.98 9.78
C MET A 70 -4.21 4.67 9.33
N PRO A 71 -3.39 3.92 10.08
CA PRO A 71 -2.01 3.62 9.67
C PRO A 71 -1.95 3.00 8.28
N PHE A 72 -2.86 2.06 8.02
CA PHE A 72 -2.99 1.39 6.74
C PHE A 72 -3.37 2.36 5.61
N TYR A 73 -4.39 3.21 5.82
CA TYR A 73 -4.80 4.18 4.80
C TYR A 73 -3.74 5.23 4.52
N PHE A 74 -3.05 5.72 5.55
CA PHE A 74 -1.97 6.67 5.37
C PHE A 74 -0.79 6.05 4.61
N PHE A 75 -0.47 4.78 4.86
CA PHE A 75 0.51 4.04 4.06
C PHE A 75 0.09 3.98 2.59
N LEU A 76 -1.13 3.49 2.31
CA LEU A 76 -1.63 3.32 0.95
C LEU A 76 -1.71 4.65 0.19
N LEU A 77 -2.27 5.69 0.81
CA LEU A 77 -2.36 7.03 0.25
C LEU A 77 -0.96 7.60 -0.06
N SER A 78 -0.05 7.54 0.92
CA SER A 78 1.31 8.08 0.75
C SER A 78 2.07 7.36 -0.34
N ALA A 79 1.96 6.03 -0.41
CA ALA A 79 2.59 5.24 -1.45
C ALA A 79 2.06 5.62 -2.84
N ILE A 80 0.74 5.72 -3.00
CA ILE A 80 0.14 6.13 -4.28
C ILE A 80 0.59 7.53 -4.69
N VAL A 81 0.60 8.49 -3.76
CA VAL A 81 1.07 9.85 -4.02
C VAL A 81 2.54 9.83 -4.46
N VAL A 82 3.40 9.10 -3.75
CA VAL A 82 4.82 8.95 -4.09
C VAL A 82 5.00 8.40 -5.52
N GLY A 83 4.26 7.37 -5.89
CA GLY A 83 4.26 6.83 -7.25
C GLY A 83 3.75 7.85 -8.26
N ALA A 84 2.65 8.53 -7.96
CA ALA A 84 1.97 9.47 -8.83
C ALA A 84 2.79 10.73 -9.12
N LEU A 85 3.63 11.19 -8.18
CA LEU A 85 4.55 12.31 -8.39
C LEU A 85 5.39 12.14 -9.67
N SER A 86 5.72 10.90 -10.04
CA SER A 86 6.51 10.61 -11.24
C SER A 86 5.82 11.02 -12.55
N PHE A 87 4.49 11.05 -12.58
CA PHE A 87 3.71 11.43 -13.76
C PHE A 87 2.92 12.72 -13.61
N LEU A 88 2.40 13.03 -12.42
CA LEU A 88 1.69 14.30 -12.17
C LEU A 88 2.62 15.50 -12.37
N SER A 89 3.89 15.39 -11.96
CA SER A 89 4.89 16.47 -12.14
C SER A 89 5.24 16.79 -13.60
N ARG A 90 4.89 15.92 -14.55
CA ARG A 90 5.20 16.10 -15.98
C ARG A 90 4.01 16.66 -16.77
N GLY A 91 2.79 16.52 -16.25
CA GLY A 91 1.57 16.88 -16.95
C GLY A 91 1.24 15.94 -18.12
N LYS A 92 -0.02 15.90 -18.51
CA LYS A 92 -0.50 15.01 -19.57
C LYS A 92 0.07 15.36 -20.95
N VAL A 93 0.30 16.65 -21.20
CA VAL A 93 0.85 17.16 -22.47
C VAL A 93 2.23 16.57 -22.76
N TYR A 94 3.09 16.42 -21.75
CA TYR A 94 4.38 15.76 -21.89
C TYR A 94 4.23 14.33 -22.43
N PHE A 95 3.21 13.62 -21.96
CA PHE A 95 2.95 12.24 -22.32
C PHE A 95 2.32 12.10 -23.72
N GLN A 96 1.43 13.02 -24.11
CA GLN A 96 0.91 13.14 -25.47
C GLN A 96 2.04 13.38 -26.48
N TYR A 97 2.95 14.30 -26.18
CA TYR A 97 4.12 14.58 -27.02
C TYR A 97 5.02 13.35 -27.19
N TYR A 98 5.26 12.61 -26.10
CA TYR A 98 6.09 11.40 -26.15
C TYR A 98 5.38 10.27 -26.92
N ALA A 99 4.06 10.18 -26.81
CA ALA A 99 3.23 9.22 -27.55
C ALA A 99 3.29 9.43 -29.06
N ALA A 100 3.19 10.69 -29.52
CA ALA A 100 3.27 11.03 -30.95
C ALA A 100 4.58 10.57 -31.62
N ARG A 101 5.65 10.39 -30.85
CA ARG A 101 6.98 9.98 -31.35
C ARG A 101 7.22 8.47 -31.33
N LEU A 102 6.42 7.70 -30.61
CA LEU A 102 6.64 6.27 -30.40
C LEU A 102 5.52 5.46 -31.08
N LYS A 103 5.90 4.64 -32.07
CA LYS A 103 4.97 3.84 -32.86
C LYS A 103 4.19 2.77 -32.08
N THR A 104 4.51 2.53 -30.79
CA THR A 104 3.87 1.48 -29.97
C THR A 104 3.49 1.98 -28.57
N SER A 105 2.18 2.04 -28.33
CA SER A 105 1.49 2.30 -27.06
C SER A 105 2.13 1.61 -25.85
N ARG A 106 2.41 0.31 -26.00
CA ARG A 106 2.92 -0.54 -24.91
C ARG A 106 4.35 -0.20 -24.47
N ARG A 107 5.23 0.14 -25.42
CA ARG A 107 6.63 0.52 -25.10
C ARG A 107 6.69 1.90 -24.45
N LEU A 108 5.84 2.81 -24.91
CA LEU A 108 5.65 4.13 -24.32
C LEU A 108 5.20 4.00 -22.86
N PHE A 109 4.10 3.29 -22.63
CA PHE A 109 3.51 3.04 -21.31
C PHE A 109 4.55 2.44 -20.34
N SER A 110 5.24 1.38 -20.76
CA SER A 110 6.29 0.75 -19.93
C SER A 110 7.40 1.72 -19.55
N ARG A 111 7.91 2.52 -20.49
CA ARG A 111 8.98 3.50 -20.21
C ARG A 111 8.53 4.64 -19.31
N MET A 112 7.32 5.15 -19.46
CA MET A 112 6.78 6.20 -18.59
C MET A 112 6.64 5.70 -17.14
N MET A 113 6.32 4.41 -16.98
CA MET A 113 6.04 3.80 -15.70
C MET A 113 7.27 3.37 -14.91
N GLN A 114 8.42 3.19 -15.55
CA GLN A 114 9.65 2.72 -14.88
C GLN A 114 10.03 3.58 -13.67
N LYS A 115 9.93 4.90 -13.79
CA LYS A 115 10.35 5.82 -12.72
C LYS A 115 9.47 5.71 -11.48
N GLY A 116 8.15 5.77 -11.62
CA GLY A 116 7.24 5.63 -10.48
C GLY A 116 7.22 4.22 -9.90
N THR A 117 7.40 3.18 -10.73
CA THR A 117 7.60 1.79 -10.26
C THR A 117 8.79 1.71 -9.29
N TYR A 118 9.94 2.28 -9.67
CA TYR A 118 11.12 2.30 -8.81
C TYR A 118 10.85 3.05 -7.50
N ASP A 119 10.23 4.24 -7.58
CA ASP A 119 9.92 5.06 -6.40
C ASP A 119 9.03 4.32 -5.41
N LEU A 120 7.99 3.63 -5.91
CA LEU A 120 7.07 2.82 -5.12
C LEU A 120 7.76 1.65 -4.43
N VAL A 121 8.61 0.91 -5.16
CA VAL A 121 9.35 -0.23 -4.61
C VAL A 121 10.27 0.25 -3.48
N VAL A 122 11.02 1.33 -3.69
CA VAL A 122 11.91 1.89 -2.66
C VAL A 122 11.13 2.37 -1.45
N PHE A 123 10.02 3.08 -1.66
CA PHE A 123 9.16 3.58 -0.58
C PHE A 123 8.56 2.43 0.23
N SER A 124 7.92 1.46 -0.44
CA SER A 124 7.31 0.29 0.18
C SER A 124 8.35 -0.52 0.96
N PHE A 125 9.50 -0.81 0.35
CA PHE A 125 10.58 -1.54 1.01
C PHE A 125 11.07 -0.83 2.26
N SER A 126 11.34 0.48 2.16
CA SER A 126 11.82 1.28 3.29
C SER A 126 10.81 1.33 4.43
N TYR A 127 9.52 1.46 4.12
CA TYR A 127 8.44 1.47 5.10
C TYR A 127 8.36 0.14 5.87
N HIS A 128 8.30 -0.99 5.16
CA HIS A 128 8.18 -2.29 5.81
C HIS A 128 9.44 -2.64 6.60
N MET A 129 10.63 -2.35 6.07
CA MET A 129 11.88 -2.58 6.81
C MET A 129 11.94 -1.76 8.09
N ALA A 130 11.47 -0.49 8.06
CA ALA A 130 11.38 0.34 9.25
C ALA A 130 10.40 -0.25 10.27
N ILE A 131 9.21 -0.67 9.85
CA ILE A 131 8.23 -1.35 10.73
C ILE A 131 8.81 -2.63 11.32
N ILE A 132 9.46 -3.49 10.52
CA ILE A 132 10.09 -4.72 10.99
C ILE A 132 11.14 -4.39 12.05
N CYS A 133 12.03 -3.43 11.79
CA CYS A 133 13.03 -3.02 12.78
C CYS A 133 12.37 -2.50 14.07
N LEU A 134 11.37 -1.62 13.97
CA LEU A 134 10.67 -1.07 15.12
C LEU A 134 10.00 -2.15 15.97
N ILE A 135 9.34 -3.13 15.34
CA ILE A 135 8.68 -4.22 16.06
C ILE A 135 9.70 -5.21 16.63
N VAL A 136 10.70 -5.63 15.86
CA VAL A 136 11.71 -6.62 16.31
C VAL A 136 12.50 -6.11 17.50
N PHE A 137 12.93 -4.85 17.48
CA PHE A 137 13.71 -4.25 18.56
C PHE A 137 12.85 -3.73 19.73
N ASN A 138 11.52 -3.88 19.68
CA ASN A 138 10.67 -3.58 20.83
C ASN A 138 10.76 -4.70 21.90
N THR A 139 10.49 -4.33 23.15
CA THR A 139 10.58 -5.16 24.36
C THR A 139 9.45 -6.18 24.53
N PHE A 140 8.42 -6.17 23.68
CA PHE A 140 7.32 -7.13 23.77
C PHE A 140 7.73 -8.55 23.39
N ASN A 141 7.03 -9.53 23.96
CA ASN A 141 7.26 -10.94 23.65
C ASN A 141 6.56 -11.33 22.34
N TYR A 142 7.07 -12.39 21.71
CA TYR A 142 6.36 -13.07 20.64
C TYR A 142 5.36 -14.06 21.23
N GLN A 143 4.17 -14.16 20.64
CA GLN A 143 3.23 -15.24 20.90
C GLN A 143 3.55 -16.46 20.00
N GLU A 144 3.93 -16.20 18.75
CA GLU A 144 4.38 -17.21 17.77
C GLU A 144 5.91 -17.36 17.74
N ASP A 145 6.42 -18.34 17.00
CA ASP A 145 7.86 -18.41 16.75
C ASP A 145 8.34 -17.20 15.92
N SER A 146 9.45 -16.62 16.34
CA SER A 146 10.11 -15.47 15.71
C SER A 146 10.36 -15.64 14.20
N GLN A 147 10.63 -16.87 13.75
CA GLN A 147 10.84 -17.17 12.33
C GLN A 147 9.55 -17.04 11.51
N THR A 148 8.45 -17.57 12.03
CA THR A 148 7.12 -17.48 11.42
C THR A 148 6.69 -16.03 11.24
N PHE A 149 6.88 -15.23 12.28
CA PHE A 149 6.61 -13.78 12.26
C PHE A 149 7.40 -13.04 11.17
N LEU A 150 8.71 -13.29 11.09
CA LEU A 150 9.57 -12.66 10.07
C LEU A 150 9.18 -13.06 8.65
N LEU A 151 8.83 -14.34 8.44
CA LEU A 151 8.35 -14.82 7.14
C LEU A 151 7.06 -14.11 6.71
N GLN A 152 6.10 -13.96 7.63
CA GLN A 152 4.84 -13.25 7.36
C GLN A 152 5.09 -11.78 7.00
N MET A 153 6.01 -11.10 7.69
CA MET A 153 6.39 -9.72 7.37
C MET A 153 7.01 -9.57 5.98
N VAL A 154 7.84 -10.52 5.56
CA VAL A 154 8.42 -10.53 4.21
C VAL A 154 7.34 -10.77 3.16
N LEU A 155 6.42 -11.71 3.40
CA LEU A 155 5.28 -11.93 2.51
C LEU A 155 4.43 -10.67 2.39
N LEU A 156 4.20 -9.96 3.50
CA LEU A 156 3.40 -8.74 3.54
C LEU A 156 4.01 -7.65 2.67
N LEU A 157 5.32 -7.43 2.81
CA LEU A 157 6.09 -6.53 1.95
C LEU A 157 5.91 -6.87 0.47
N ILE A 158 6.03 -8.14 0.09
CA ILE A 158 5.91 -8.57 -1.31
C ILE A 158 4.51 -8.26 -1.84
N ILE A 159 3.47 -8.66 -1.11
CA ILE A 159 2.09 -8.50 -1.56
C ILE A 159 1.68 -7.03 -1.63
N HIS A 160 2.00 -6.23 -0.60
CA HIS A 160 1.75 -4.78 -0.65
C HIS A 160 2.47 -4.12 -1.82
N THR A 161 3.71 -4.51 -2.09
CA THR A 161 4.44 -3.95 -3.22
C THR A 161 3.79 -4.34 -4.55
N LEU A 162 3.38 -5.60 -4.73
CA LEU A 162 2.66 -6.04 -5.93
C LEU A 162 1.33 -5.31 -6.10
N PHE A 163 0.57 -5.15 -5.02
CA PHE A 163 -0.69 -4.44 -5.00
C PHE A 163 -0.51 -2.96 -5.39
N LEU A 164 0.48 -2.28 -4.78
CA LEU A 164 0.82 -0.90 -5.10
C LEU A 164 1.23 -0.72 -6.56
N LEU A 165 1.99 -1.66 -7.12
CA LEU A 165 2.37 -1.63 -8.53
C LEU A 165 1.17 -1.83 -9.47
N ALA A 166 0.24 -2.72 -9.11
CA ALA A 166 -1.01 -2.91 -9.84
C ALA A 166 -1.85 -1.63 -9.83
N LEU A 167 -2.03 -1.04 -8.65
CA LEU A 167 -2.82 0.17 -8.47
C LEU A 167 -2.19 1.39 -9.15
N TYR A 168 -0.87 1.54 -9.06
CA TYR A 168 -0.13 2.60 -9.76
C TYR A 168 -0.32 2.51 -11.27
N ARG A 169 -0.30 1.29 -11.84
CA ARG A 169 -0.57 1.08 -13.27
C ARG A 169 -1.97 1.48 -13.65
N PHE A 170 -2.95 1.06 -12.87
CA PHE A 170 -4.35 1.42 -13.10
C PHE A 170 -4.57 2.94 -13.02
N LEU A 171 -4.06 3.58 -11.97
CA LEU A 171 -4.23 5.02 -11.77
C LEU A 171 -3.49 5.86 -12.81
N PHE A 172 -2.32 5.41 -13.28
CA PHE A 172 -1.64 6.07 -14.39
C PHE A 172 -2.44 5.98 -15.69
N PHE A 173 -3.07 4.82 -15.96
CA PHE A 173 -3.98 4.70 -17.10
C PHE A 173 -5.16 5.67 -16.97
N VAL A 174 -5.79 5.73 -15.79
CA VAL A 174 -6.91 6.65 -15.53
C VAL A 174 -6.49 8.11 -15.70
N TYR A 175 -5.30 8.48 -15.22
CA TYR A 175 -4.74 9.81 -15.40
C TYR A 175 -4.58 10.18 -16.89
N LEU A 176 -4.10 9.26 -17.73
CA LEU A 176 -3.99 9.51 -19.17
C LEU A 176 -5.36 9.68 -19.84
N MET A 177 -6.42 9.07 -19.31
CA MET A 177 -7.78 9.17 -19.86
C MET A 177 -8.55 10.40 -19.35
N LEU A 178 -8.49 10.67 -18.05
CA LEU A 178 -9.39 11.59 -17.34
C LEU A 178 -8.67 12.76 -16.65
N ASP A 179 -7.37 12.95 -16.92
CA ASP A 179 -6.53 14.04 -16.40
C ASP A 179 -6.36 13.99 -14.87
N ASP A 180 -5.87 15.09 -14.30
CA ASP A 180 -5.60 15.25 -12.87
C ASP A 180 -6.87 15.05 -12.02
N VAL A 181 -8.00 15.64 -12.44
CA VAL A 181 -9.27 15.56 -11.71
C VAL A 181 -9.79 14.12 -11.67
N GLY A 182 -9.76 13.42 -12.81
CA GLY A 182 -10.18 12.04 -12.88
C GLY A 182 -9.26 11.10 -12.09
N PHE A 183 -7.95 11.37 -12.07
CA PHE A 183 -7.01 10.66 -11.21
C PHE A 183 -7.39 10.80 -9.72
N VAL A 184 -7.64 12.02 -9.24
CA VAL A 184 -8.00 12.27 -7.83
C VAL A 184 -9.32 11.60 -7.47
N LEU A 185 -10.35 11.73 -8.31
CA LEU A 185 -11.65 11.09 -8.06
C LEU A 185 -11.53 9.57 -8.01
N MET A 186 -10.76 8.98 -8.92
CA MET A 186 -10.53 7.54 -8.93
C MET A 186 -9.71 7.07 -7.74
N LEU A 187 -8.70 7.84 -7.32
CA LEU A 187 -7.92 7.55 -6.12
C LEU A 187 -8.82 7.47 -4.90
N VAL A 188 -9.66 8.48 -4.67
CA VAL A 188 -10.61 8.51 -3.56
C VAL A 188 -11.60 7.34 -3.67
N GLY A 189 -12.13 7.08 -4.86
CA GLY A 189 -13.05 5.97 -5.12
C GLY A 189 -12.43 4.60 -4.81
N VAL A 190 -11.20 4.35 -5.25
CA VAL A 190 -10.50 3.08 -4.97
C VAL A 190 -10.23 2.91 -3.48
N LEU A 191 -9.77 3.96 -2.79
CA LEU A 191 -9.56 3.91 -1.34
C LEU A 191 -10.87 3.62 -0.59
N ALA A 192 -11.97 4.25 -1.02
CA ALA A 192 -13.29 4.02 -0.45
C ALA A 192 -13.81 2.60 -0.71
N ILE A 193 -13.60 2.03 -1.90
CA ILE A 193 -13.99 0.65 -2.22
C ILE A 193 -13.20 -0.34 -1.38
N ILE A 194 -11.87 -0.17 -1.30
CA ILE A 194 -11.01 -1.01 -0.44
C ILE A 194 -11.50 -0.95 1.00
N PHE A 195 -11.83 0.24 1.49
CA PHE A 195 -12.38 0.45 2.82
C PHE A 195 -13.71 -0.26 3.04
N MET A 196 -14.68 -0.10 2.12
CA MET A 196 -15.96 -0.77 2.21
C MET A 196 -15.82 -2.29 2.17
N ILE A 197 -14.95 -2.84 1.32
CA ILE A 197 -14.73 -4.29 1.24
C ILE A 197 -14.13 -4.81 2.55
N ASN A 198 -13.12 -4.14 3.09
CA ASN A 198 -12.47 -4.56 4.34
C ASN A 198 -13.43 -4.49 5.54
N LEU A 199 -14.37 -3.52 5.56
CA LEU A 199 -15.40 -3.45 6.61
C LEU A 199 -16.52 -4.47 6.43
N THR A 200 -16.97 -4.69 5.19
CA THR A 200 -18.16 -5.50 4.89
C THR A 200 -17.82 -6.99 4.85
N PHE A 201 -16.62 -7.32 4.39
CA PHE A 201 -16.15 -8.69 4.21
C PHE A 201 -14.79 -8.89 4.89
N PRO A 202 -14.74 -9.00 6.23
CA PRO A 202 -13.50 -9.14 6.97
C PRO A 202 -12.65 -10.34 6.52
N SER A 203 -13.30 -11.41 6.06
CA SER A 203 -12.66 -12.63 5.53
C SER A 203 -12.16 -12.52 4.08
N LEU A 204 -12.62 -11.53 3.31
CA LEU A 204 -12.21 -11.29 1.92
C LEU A 204 -11.16 -10.20 1.79
N SER A 205 -10.50 -9.84 2.89
CA SER A 205 -9.60 -8.70 2.85
C SER A 205 -8.55 -8.81 1.76
N ILE A 206 -8.53 -7.77 0.96
CA ILE A 206 -7.75 -7.63 -0.26
C ILE A 206 -6.28 -7.32 0.06
N ILE A 207 -5.95 -7.09 1.33
CA ILE A 207 -4.66 -6.52 1.74
C ILE A 207 -4.07 -7.24 2.96
N PHE A 208 -4.60 -8.41 3.36
CA PHE A 208 -4.13 -9.13 4.56
C PHE A 208 -3.25 -10.35 4.26
N ILE A 209 -2.28 -10.51 5.15
CA ILE A 209 -1.53 -11.75 5.40
C ILE A 209 -1.46 -11.88 6.91
N TRP A 210 -2.56 -12.27 7.54
CA TRP A 210 -2.42 -12.86 8.85
C TRP A 210 -3.32 -14.07 8.94
N HIS A 211 -2.68 -15.21 9.19
CA HIS A 211 -3.23 -16.56 9.15
C HIS A 211 -3.79 -17.00 7.78
N ASP A 212 -3.63 -18.29 7.48
CA ASP A 212 -4.28 -19.01 6.36
C ASP A 212 -3.99 -18.49 4.93
N LEU A 213 -4.89 -18.82 3.99
CA LEU A 213 -4.79 -18.52 2.55
C LEU A 213 -5.27 -17.10 2.18
N HIS A 214 -5.44 -16.19 3.14
CA HIS A 214 -5.96 -14.83 2.87
C HIS A 214 -5.05 -14.00 1.96
N TRP A 215 -3.74 -14.27 1.97
CA TRP A 215 -2.77 -13.68 1.05
C TRP A 215 -3.09 -13.97 -0.44
N VAL A 216 -3.76 -15.10 -0.72
CA VAL A 216 -4.16 -15.48 -2.09
C VAL A 216 -5.15 -14.47 -2.67
N ILE A 217 -6.08 -13.96 -1.86
CA ILE A 217 -7.10 -12.99 -2.30
C ILE A 217 -6.43 -11.69 -2.75
N SER A 218 -5.45 -11.21 -1.98
CA SER A 218 -4.65 -10.02 -2.31
C SER A 218 -3.91 -10.18 -3.64
N ILE A 219 -3.36 -11.37 -3.91
CA ILE A 219 -2.70 -11.70 -5.17
C ILE A 219 -3.71 -11.77 -6.32
N ILE A 220 -4.84 -12.44 -6.13
CA ILE A 220 -5.92 -12.54 -7.14
C ILE A 220 -6.39 -11.14 -7.52
N PHE A 221 -6.69 -10.29 -6.54
CA PHE A 221 -7.17 -8.94 -6.77
C PHE A 221 -6.12 -8.08 -7.50
N SER A 222 -4.86 -8.15 -7.06
CA SER A 222 -3.73 -7.50 -7.76
C SER A 222 -3.61 -8.01 -9.21
N GLY A 223 -3.78 -9.31 -9.44
CA GLY A 223 -3.79 -9.94 -10.75
C GLY A 223 -4.93 -9.42 -11.63
N ILE A 224 -6.15 -9.30 -11.08
CA ILE A 224 -7.31 -8.74 -11.78
C ILE A 224 -7.05 -7.29 -12.19
N ILE A 225 -6.52 -6.45 -11.29
CA ILE A 225 -6.16 -5.06 -11.61
C ILE A 225 -5.12 -5.00 -12.73
N LEU A 226 -4.10 -5.86 -12.67
CA LEU A 226 -3.06 -5.92 -13.71
C LEU A 226 -3.63 -6.37 -15.06
N LEU A 227 -4.49 -7.39 -15.08
CA LEU A 227 -5.15 -7.87 -16.29
C LEU A 227 -6.07 -6.79 -16.88
N LEU A 228 -6.88 -6.14 -16.05
CA LEU A 228 -7.76 -5.06 -16.46
C LEU A 228 -6.95 -3.89 -17.05
N THR A 229 -5.86 -3.50 -16.38
CA THR A 229 -4.97 -2.44 -16.90
C THR A 229 -4.29 -2.85 -18.20
N GLN A 230 -3.88 -4.12 -18.32
CA GLN A 230 -3.26 -4.64 -19.53
C GLN A 230 -4.24 -4.64 -20.71
N PHE A 231 -5.48 -5.07 -20.48
CA PHE A 231 -6.56 -5.01 -21.46
C PHE A 231 -6.80 -3.55 -21.89
N MET A 232 -7.01 -2.66 -20.92
CA MET A 232 -7.21 -1.23 -21.15
C MET A 232 -6.07 -0.58 -21.94
N THR A 233 -4.81 -0.98 -21.69
CA THR A 233 -3.64 -0.46 -22.40
C THR A 233 -3.58 -0.93 -23.86
N ILE A 234 -4.10 -2.13 -24.17
CA ILE A 234 -4.17 -2.65 -25.55
C ILE A 234 -5.17 -1.83 -26.37
N PHE A 235 -6.33 -1.51 -25.78
CA PHE A 235 -7.41 -0.79 -26.45
C PHE A 235 -7.30 0.72 -26.33
N MET A 236 -6.24 1.24 -25.70
CA MET A 236 -6.04 2.67 -25.53
C MET A 236 -5.87 3.34 -26.90
N PRO A 237 -6.82 4.16 -27.37
CA PRO A 237 -6.60 4.96 -28.56
C PRO A 237 -5.53 5.99 -28.18
N PHE A 238 -4.33 5.88 -28.76
CA PHE A 238 -3.35 6.97 -28.74
C PHE A 238 -3.73 8.06 -29.75
N HIS A 239 -5.03 8.33 -29.87
CA HIS A 239 -5.57 9.52 -30.48
C HIS A 239 -5.96 10.44 -29.33
N LEU A 240 -4.93 11.06 -28.74
CA LEU A 240 -5.06 12.23 -27.87
C LEU A 240 -4.80 13.47 -28.70
#